data_AF-A0A351DE32-F1
#
_entry.id   AF-A0A351DE32-F1
#
_cell.length_a   1.000
_cell.length_b   1.000
_cell.length_c   1.000
_cell.angle_alpha   90.00
_cell.angle_beta   90.00
_cell.angle_gamma   90.00
#
_symmetry.space_group_name_H-M   'P 1'
#
loop_
_entity.id
_entity.type
_entity.pdbx_description
1 polymer ?
#
loop_
_entity_poly.entity_id
_entity_poly.type
_entity_poly.pdbx_seq_one_letter_code
_entity_poly.pdbx_strand_id
1 'polypeptide(L)' 'MTEGPYGEGSPGYEDLRRRMPLQKWGLSSEVAAAHSFLLSTKASQITGTHLPVDGGMSANSGQFTPPSFTL' A
#
# COMPACT_ATOMS: atom_id res chain seq x y z
N MET A 1 -13.18 9.16 -6.02
CA MET A 1 -11.71 9.09 -6.22
C MET A 1 -11.31 9.30 -7.68
N THR A 2 -12.24 9.50 -8.62
CA THR A 2 -11.95 9.63 -10.06
C THR A 2 -11.70 11.07 -10.52
N GLU A 3 -12.22 12.10 -9.85
CA GLU A 3 -12.21 13.49 -10.34
C GLU A 3 -11.23 14.42 -9.58
N GLY A 4 -10.00 13.97 -9.32
CA GLY A 4 -8.98 14.77 -8.62
C GLY A 4 -7.59 14.65 -9.25
N PRO A 5 -6.59 15.42 -8.78
CA PRO A 5 -5.21 15.37 -9.30
C PRO A 5 -4.51 14.00 -9.12
N TYR A 6 -5.17 13.06 -8.46
CA TYR A 6 -4.73 11.68 -8.22
C TYR A 6 -5.72 10.65 -8.79
N GLY A 7 -6.61 11.05 -9.69
CA GLY A 7 -7.47 10.11 -10.41
C GLY A 7 -6.64 9.11 -11.22
N GLU A 8 -7.18 7.91 -11.44
CA GLU A 8 -6.51 6.86 -12.22
C GLU A 8 -6.04 7.39 -13.59
N GLY A 9 -4.79 7.11 -13.95
CA GLY A 9 -4.16 7.60 -15.17
C GLY A 9 -3.61 9.03 -15.12
N SER A 10 -3.82 9.77 -14.02
CA SER A 10 -3.18 11.09 -13.83
C SER A 10 -1.68 10.95 -13.51
N PRO A 11 -0.86 11.99 -13.79
CA PRO A 11 0.55 12.00 -13.38
C PRO A 11 0.72 11.82 -11.86
N GLY A 12 -0.16 12.42 -11.06
CA GLY A 12 -0.15 12.27 -9.61
C GLY A 12 -0.42 10.84 -9.16
N TYR A 13 -1.28 10.10 -9.86
CA TYR A 13 -1.56 8.69 -9.57
C TYR A 13 -0.31 7.83 -9.76
N GLU A 14 0.37 7.94 -10.89
CA GLU A 14 1.60 7.16 -11.11
C GLU A 14 2.74 7.58 -10.17
N ASP A 15 2.87 8.87 -9.85
CA ASP A 15 3.85 9.35 -8.88
C ASP A 15 3.64 8.76 -7.49
N LEU A 16 2.40 8.72 -7.01
CA LEU A 16 2.08 8.09 -5.73
C LEU A 16 2.38 6.60 -5.75
N ARG A 17 1.99 5.89 -6.83
CA ARG A 17 2.30 4.46 -6.99
C ARG A 17 3.81 4.21 -6.92
N ARG A 18 4.62 5.03 -7.60
CA ARG A 18 6.10 4.87 -7.61
C ARG A 18 6.76 5.07 -6.25
N ARG A 19 6.14 5.86 -5.36
CA ARG A 19 6.63 6.09 -3.99
C ARG A 19 6.36 4.90 -3.06
N MET A 20 5.37 4.06 -3.39
CA MET A 20 5.14 2.81 -2.65
C MET A 20 6.30 1.84 -2.89
N PRO A 21 6.90 1.23 -1.86
CA PRO A 21 7.93 0.21 -2.06
C PRO A 21 7.50 -0.95 -2.96
N LEU A 22 6.26 -1.43 -2.83
CA LEU A 22 5.72 -2.47 -3.72
C LEU A 22 5.32 -1.94 -5.11
N GLN A 23 5.34 -0.63 -5.34
CA GLN A 23 4.93 0.02 -6.58
C GLN A 23 3.61 -0.48 -7.14
N LYS A 24 2.66 -0.83 -6.27
CA LYS A 24 1.40 -1.43 -6.64
C LYS A 24 0.29 -0.87 -5.77
N TRP A 25 -0.80 -0.49 -6.42
CA TRP A 25 -2.02 -0.15 -5.71
C TRP A 25 -2.60 -1.37 -5.00
N GLY A 26 -2.96 -1.20 -3.73
CA GLY A 26 -3.59 -2.24 -2.94
C GLY A 26 -5.02 -2.48 -3.40
N LEU A 27 -5.43 -3.74 -3.41
CA LEU A 27 -6.82 -4.14 -3.62
C LEU A 27 -7.53 -4.32 -2.28
N SER A 28 -8.84 -4.08 -2.25
CA SER A 28 -9.67 -4.34 -1.06
C SER A 28 -9.59 -5.80 -0.60
N SER A 29 -9.42 -6.74 -1.54
CA SER A 29 -9.23 -8.16 -1.26
C SER A 29 -7.95 -8.47 -0.49
N GLU A 30 -6.89 -7.67 -0.65
CA GLU A 30 -5.62 -7.88 0.07
C GLU A 30 -5.75 -7.48 1.54
N VAL A 31 -6.45 -6.38 1.81
CA VAL A 31 -6.81 -5.96 3.18
C VAL A 31 -7.74 -6.99 3.82
N ALA A 32 -8.75 -7.46 3.08
CA ALA A 32 -9.67 -8.49 3.57
C ALA A 32 -8.95 -9.82 3.88
N ALA A 33 -7.96 -10.21 3.07
CA ALA A 33 -7.17 -11.40 3.32
C ALA A 33 -6.34 -11.29 4.61
N ALA A 34 -5.68 -10.15 4.84
CA ALA A 34 -4.96 -9.89 6.09
C ALA A 34 -5.91 -9.93 7.30
N HIS A 35 -7.10 -9.34 7.17
CA HIS A 35 -8.11 -9.37 8.22
C HIS A 35 -8.60 -10.80 8.51
N SER A 36 -8.88 -11.58 7.46
CA SER A 36 -9.29 -12.99 7.58
C SER A 36 -8.23 -13.84 8.29
N PHE A 37 -6.94 -13.60 8.00
CA PHE A 37 -5.85 -14.23 8.74
C PHE A 37 -5.87 -13.88 10.23
N LEU A 38 -6.02 -12.60 10.57
CA LEU A 38 -6.07 -12.13 11.97
C LEU A 38 -7.27 -12.68 12.75
N LEU A 39 -8.40 -12.92 12.09
CA LEU A 39 -9.58 -13.55 12.69
C LEU A 39 -9.46 -15.07 12.84
N SER A 40 -8.48 -15.69 12.17
CA SER A 40 -8.29 -17.14 12.20
C SER A 40 -7.55 -17.61 13.44
N THR A 41 -7.67 -18.90 13.76
CA THR A 41 -6.91 -19.54 14.85
C THR A 41 -5.40 -19.51 14.65
N LYS A 42 -4.92 -19.25 13.43
CA LYS A 42 -3.49 -19.13 13.12
C LYS A 42 -2.86 -17.87 13.73
N ALA A 43 -3.66 -16.87 14.05
CA ALA A 43 -3.23 -15.61 14.64
C ALA A 43 -3.45 -15.56 16.17
N SER A 44 -3.60 -16.71 16.84
CA SER A 44 -3.98 -16.79 18.27
C SER A 44 -3.03 -16.11 19.26
N GLN A 45 -1.83 -15.73 18.83
CA GLN A 45 -0.83 -15.01 19.62
C GLN A 45 -0.52 -13.61 19.07
N ILE A 46 -1.23 -13.18 18.03
CA ILE A 46 -1.08 -11.85 17.42
C ILE A 46 -2.15 -10.96 18.03
N THR A 47 -1.75 -10.13 19.00
CA THR A 47 -2.63 -9.17 19.68
C THR A 47 -1.85 -7.90 20.03
N GLY A 48 -2.57 -6.79 20.23
CA GLY A 48 -1.98 -5.50 20.61
C GLY A 48 -1.02 -4.90 19.59
N THR A 49 -1.10 -5.30 18.32
CA THR A 49 -0.18 -4.88 17.26
C THR A 49 -0.90 -4.10 16.15
N HIS A 50 -0.16 -3.24 15.46
CA HIS A 50 -0.58 -2.57 14.25
C HIS A 50 0.08 -3.27 13.06
N LEU A 51 -0.73 -3.92 12.20
CA LEU A 51 -0.25 -4.59 10.99
C LEU A 51 -0.58 -3.73 9.76
N PRO A 52 0.38 -2.96 9.20
CA PRO A 52 0.15 -2.18 7.99
C PRO A 52 -0.02 -3.10 6.77
N VAL A 53 -1.02 -2.79 5.95
CA VAL A 53 -1.31 -3.47 4.67
C VAL A 53 -1.36 -2.41 3.55
N ASP A 54 -0.25 -1.71 3.37
CA ASP A 54 -0.18 -0.47 2.58
C ASP A 54 0.93 -0.49 1.51
N GLY A 55 1.41 -1.68 1.17
CA GLY A 55 2.51 -1.86 0.21
C GLY A 55 3.85 -1.28 0.66
N GLY A 56 4.04 -1.10 1.98
CA GLY A 56 5.29 -0.62 2.59
C GLY A 56 5.34 0.89 2.76
N MET A 57 4.23 1.61 2.51
CA MET A 57 4.19 3.07 2.62
C MET A 57 4.57 3.57 4.01
N SER A 58 4.08 2.93 5.07
CA SER A 58 4.37 3.33 6.46
C SER A 58 5.82 3.07 6.88
N ALA A 59 6.53 2.17 6.20
CA ALA A 59 7.94 1.90 6.44
C ALA A 59 8.85 2.84 5.63
N ASN A 60 8.32 3.45 4.57
CA ASN A 60 8.98 4.50 3.81
C ASN A 60 8.69 5.85 4.49
N SER A 61 9.69 6.74 4.59
CA SER A 61 9.40 8.12 5.03
C SER A 61 8.48 8.87 4.04
N GLY A 62 8.32 8.33 2.82
CA GLY A 62 7.53 8.93 1.74
C GLY A 62 8.15 10.21 1.17
N GLN A 63 9.32 10.62 1.70
CA GLN A 63 10.00 11.86 1.34
C GLN A 63 10.73 11.77 0.01
N PHE A 64 11.22 10.57 -0.35
CA PHE A 64 11.99 10.37 -1.56
C PHE A 64 11.12 9.78 -2.65
N THR A 65 10.93 10.55 -3.73
CA THR A 65 10.47 9.97 -4.99
C THR A 65 11.68 9.30 -5.63
N PRO A 66 11.66 7.98 -5.87
CA PRO A 66 12.78 7.32 -6.52
C PRO A 66 13.01 7.93 -7.92
N PRO A 67 14.26 8.06 -8.37
CA PRO A 67 14.55 8.60 -9.69
C PRO A 67 13.88 7.73 -10.77
N SER A 68 13.50 8.36 -11.88
CA SER A 68 13.07 7.61 -13.06
C SER A 68 14.23 6.74 -13.54
N PHE A 69 14.05 5.42 -13.53
CA PHE A 69 14.96 4.50 -14.19
C PHE A 69 14.36 4.07 -15.53
N THR A 70 15.17 4.13 -16.57
CA THR A 70 14.90 3.52 -17.87
C THR A 70 15.76 2.26 -17.93
N LEU A 71 15.15 1.10 -18.16
CA LEU A 71 15.87 -0.14 -18.44
C LEU A 71 16.46 -0.12 -19.85
#